data_AF-A0A7Y2ZS16-F1
#
_entry.id   AF-A0A7Y2ZS16-F1
#
_cell.length_a   1.000
_cell.length_b   1.000
_cell.length_c   1.000
_cell.angle_alpha   90.00
_cell.angle_beta   90.00
_cell.angle_gamma   90.00
#
_symmetry.space_group_name_H-M   'P 1'
#
loop_
_entity.id
_entity.type
_entity.pdbx_description
1 polymer ?
#
loop_
_entity_poly.entity_id
_entity_poly.type
_entity_poly.pdbx_seq_one_letter_code
_entity_poly.pdbx_strand_id
1 'polypeptide(L)'
;MQETAYFIDVILPIPLERLFTYRVTKAEFEFLKKGIRVAVPFGKRKIYTALVYNFHHNSPEKYEAKDIHQILDDKPIVAETQLQLWSWMSSYYMCTLGEVIRAALPSAFLLESESIIKLNSEQEIEDSTLKDDEFLVVEALQYQSSLKVDDICNILDLKNVLPVLKRLIDKYVIAIEETLYQKYKPKLIRYVKIHENYDCEEQLNGLLEKLKRAPKQSQIILSYFTLASQSKKPIKVSELLKLSQASSAQIKALIDKSILEEYYLQTDRVLFENSDKQSSKQLNISQENALSEITKSYKIQNVTLLKGVTSSGKTEIYVKLIEAVLKEEKQVLYLVPEIALTSQLVTRLQNYFGNQISVYHSRYSLHERVEVWNNVLNNSSKAKLILGARSSVLLPFNNLGLIIVDEEHELSYKQFDPAPRYHARDTSIVLANIFKAKTLLG
;
A
#
# COMPACT_ATOMS: atom_id res chain seq x y z
N MET A 1 9.86 -44.58 -22.47
CA MET A 1 8.74 -43.61 -22.48
C MET A 1 9.36 -42.25 -22.68
N GLN A 2 8.95 -41.47 -23.69
CA GLN A 2 9.35 -40.06 -23.74
C GLN A 2 8.74 -39.38 -22.53
N GLU A 3 9.58 -38.83 -21.67
CA GLU A 3 9.15 -38.09 -20.49
C GLU A 3 8.38 -36.86 -20.99
N THR A 4 7.11 -36.72 -20.58
CA THR A 4 6.28 -35.59 -20.99
C THR A 4 6.96 -34.30 -20.54
N ALA A 5 7.28 -33.41 -21.48
CA ALA A 5 7.85 -32.12 -21.15
C ALA A 5 6.77 -31.17 -20.61
N TYR A 6 7.12 -30.38 -19.61
CA TYR A 6 6.23 -29.42 -18.95
C TYR A 6 6.76 -28.01 -19.16
N PHE A 7 5.90 -27.12 -19.64
CA PHE A 7 6.26 -25.74 -19.96
C PHE A 7 5.26 -24.74 -19.40
N ILE A 8 5.78 -23.56 -19.06
CA ILE A 8 4.98 -22.41 -18.70
C ILE A 8 5.29 -21.25 -19.64
N ASP A 9 4.28 -20.47 -19.99
CA ASP A 9 4.47 -19.15 -20.56
C ASP A 9 4.46 -18.11 -19.45
N VAL A 10 5.42 -17.20 -19.49
CA VAL A 10 5.54 -16.11 -18.53
C VAL A 10 5.48 -14.75 -19.24
N ILE A 11 4.94 -13.77 -18.51
CA ILE A 11 5.01 -12.36 -18.89
C ILE A 11 6.23 -11.76 -18.20
N LEU A 12 7.17 -11.26 -19.00
CA LEU A 12 8.28 -10.45 -18.50
C LEU A 12 7.85 -8.98 -18.41
N PRO A 13 8.28 -8.21 -17.40
CA PRO A 13 7.94 -6.80 -17.25
C PRO A 13 8.73 -5.92 -18.23
N ILE A 14 8.78 -6.27 -19.51
CA ILE A 14 9.54 -5.56 -20.56
C ILE A 14 8.63 -5.29 -21.75
N PRO A 15 8.92 -4.26 -22.57
CA PRO A 15 8.07 -3.87 -23.69
C PRO A 15 8.22 -4.83 -24.89
N LEU A 16 7.85 -6.11 -24.70
CA LEU A 16 7.83 -7.13 -25.75
C LEU A 16 6.44 -7.75 -25.85
N GLU A 17 5.93 -7.86 -27.08
CA GLU A 17 4.55 -8.31 -27.36
C GLU A 17 4.31 -9.81 -27.09
N ARG A 18 5.37 -10.60 -26.99
CA ARG A 18 5.29 -12.06 -26.85
C ARG A 18 5.45 -12.52 -25.41
N LEU A 19 4.76 -13.62 -25.09
CA LEU A 19 5.07 -14.44 -23.93
C LEU A 19 6.36 -15.23 -24.16
N PHE A 20 7.00 -15.62 -23.07
CA PHE A 20 8.22 -16.42 -23.12
C PHE A 20 8.01 -17.76 -22.42
N THR A 21 8.41 -18.83 -23.08
CA THR A 21 8.21 -20.20 -22.65
C THR A 21 9.45 -20.69 -21.91
N TYR A 22 9.24 -21.23 -20.72
CA TYR A 22 10.28 -21.87 -19.90
C TYR A 22 9.89 -23.29 -19.57
N ARG A 23 10.89 -24.16 -19.46
CA ARG A 23 10.72 -25.54 -19.00
C ARG A 23 10.63 -25.56 -17.48
N VAL A 24 9.79 -26.44 -16.97
CA VAL A 24 9.64 -26.71 -15.54
C VAL A 24 9.61 -28.22 -15.30
N THR A 25 9.93 -28.65 -14.10
CA THR A 25 9.73 -30.04 -13.67
C THR A 25 8.23 -30.33 -13.51
N LYS A 26 7.86 -31.61 -13.48
CA LYS A 26 6.48 -32.03 -13.19
C LYS A 26 5.98 -31.49 -11.85
N ALA A 27 6.83 -31.52 -10.82
CA ALA A 27 6.48 -31.04 -9.48
C ALA A 27 6.21 -29.52 -9.47
N GLU A 28 7.06 -28.74 -10.15
CA GLU A 28 6.85 -27.30 -10.30
C GLU A 28 5.59 -27.00 -11.11
N PHE A 29 5.33 -27.76 -12.18
CA PHE A 29 4.13 -27.60 -13.00
C PHE A 29 2.84 -27.84 -12.22
N GLU A 30 2.82 -28.83 -11.33
CA GLU A 30 1.68 -29.13 -10.44
C GLU A 30 1.51 -28.09 -9.32
N PHE A 31 2.62 -27.49 -8.85
CA PHE A 31 2.60 -26.45 -7.82
C PHE A 31 2.16 -25.09 -8.35
N LEU A 32 2.68 -24.71 -9.52
CA LEU A 32 2.51 -23.39 -10.10
C LEU A 32 1.05 -23.09 -10.47
N LYS A 33 0.70 -21.81 -10.38
CA LYS A 33 -0.60 -21.26 -10.78
C LYS A 33 -0.38 -19.96 -11.54
N LYS A 34 -1.36 -19.56 -12.35
CA LYS A 34 -1.35 -18.25 -13.00
C LYS A 34 -1.24 -17.15 -11.94
N GLY A 35 -0.45 -16.13 -12.22
CA GLY A 35 -0.23 -15.01 -11.29
C GLY A 35 0.80 -15.26 -10.19
N ILE A 36 1.49 -16.41 -10.18
CA ILE A 36 2.69 -16.63 -9.38
C ILE A 36 3.90 -15.99 -10.08
N ARG A 37 4.83 -15.42 -9.31
CA ARG A 37 6.09 -14.94 -9.85
C ARG A 37 7.16 -16.04 -9.86
N VAL A 38 7.96 -16.02 -10.92
CA VAL A 38 9.13 -16.89 -11.09
C VAL A 38 10.34 -16.06 -11.49
N ALA A 39 11.52 -16.41 -10.99
CA ALA A 39 12.78 -15.86 -11.46
C ALA A 39 13.21 -16.63 -12.71
N VAL A 40 13.46 -15.92 -13.81
CA VAL A 40 13.80 -16.55 -15.09
C VAL A 40 15.04 -15.91 -15.74
N PRO A 41 15.88 -16.71 -16.42
CA PRO A 41 17.01 -16.19 -17.18
C PRO A 41 16.54 -15.55 -18.49
N PHE A 42 16.92 -14.30 -18.74
CA PHE A 42 16.62 -13.61 -19.99
C PHE A 42 17.88 -13.03 -20.63
N GLY A 43 18.15 -13.40 -21.89
CA GLY A 43 19.39 -13.03 -22.58
C GLY A 43 20.62 -13.76 -22.02
N LYS A 44 21.77 -13.07 -22.01
CA LYS A 44 23.07 -13.66 -21.67
C LYS A 44 23.39 -13.72 -20.17
N ARG A 45 22.92 -12.73 -19.38
CA ARG A 45 23.27 -12.61 -17.95
C ARG A 45 22.17 -12.07 -17.04
N LYS A 46 21.00 -11.69 -17.57
CA LYS A 46 19.98 -11.02 -16.77
C LYS A 46 19.01 -12.02 -16.16
N ILE A 47 18.64 -11.78 -14.91
CA ILE A 47 17.52 -12.43 -14.24
C ILE A 47 16.40 -11.42 -14.14
N TYR A 48 15.21 -11.88 -14.50
CA TYR A 48 13.98 -11.11 -14.36
C TYR A 48 13.00 -11.86 -13.47
N THR A 49 12.26 -11.10 -12.68
CA THR A 49 11.00 -11.58 -12.12
C THR A 49 9.94 -11.56 -13.20
N ALA A 50 9.35 -12.71 -13.51
CA ALA A 50 8.29 -12.88 -14.50
C ALA A 50 7.01 -13.43 -13.85
N LEU A 51 5.86 -13.23 -14.48
CA LEU A 51 4.57 -13.70 -14.00
C LEU A 51 4.08 -14.90 -14.83
N VAL A 52 3.74 -16.01 -14.18
CA VAL A 52 3.20 -17.20 -14.85
C VAL A 52 1.82 -16.90 -15.44
N TYR A 53 1.62 -17.24 -16.73
CA TYR A 53 0.43 -16.90 -17.49
C TYR A 53 -0.28 -18.09 -18.14
N ASN A 54 0.45 -19.01 -18.78
CA ASN A 54 -0.12 -20.25 -19.35
C ASN A 54 0.72 -21.49 -19.00
N PHE A 55 0.11 -22.65 -19.20
CA PHE A 55 0.68 -23.98 -18.97
C PHE A 55 0.45 -24.83 -20.22
N HIS A 56 1.47 -25.55 -20.68
CA HIS A 56 1.36 -26.43 -21.85
C HIS A 56 2.47 -27.50 -21.89
N HIS A 57 2.37 -28.40 -22.87
CA HIS A 57 3.37 -29.46 -23.14
C HIS A 57 4.11 -29.27 -24.47
N ASN A 58 3.85 -28.17 -25.17
CA ASN A 58 4.45 -27.88 -26.47
C ASN A 58 5.80 -27.16 -26.32
N SER A 59 6.88 -27.72 -26.86
CA SER A 59 8.18 -27.02 -26.89
C SER A 59 8.12 -25.82 -27.85
N PRO A 60 8.78 -24.68 -27.54
CA PRO A 60 8.87 -23.57 -28.47
C PRO A 60 9.63 -23.97 -29.75
N GLU A 61 9.16 -23.50 -30.91
CA GLU A 61 9.76 -23.84 -32.21
C GLU A 61 11.04 -23.04 -32.52
N LYS A 62 11.13 -21.80 -32.00
CA LYS A 62 12.14 -20.81 -32.42
C LYS A 62 13.37 -20.77 -31.51
N TYR A 63 13.35 -21.44 -30.37
CA TYR A 63 14.44 -21.46 -29.40
C TYR A 63 14.29 -22.65 -28.46
N GLU A 64 15.38 -23.02 -27.78
CA GLU A 64 15.32 -24.01 -26.71
C GLU A 64 14.86 -23.36 -25.40
N ALA A 65 13.80 -23.91 -24.80
CA ALA A 65 13.29 -23.41 -23.53
C ALA A 65 14.30 -23.65 -22.40
N LYS A 66 14.72 -22.57 -21.74
CA LYS A 66 15.52 -22.64 -20.52
C LYS A 66 14.65 -23.05 -19.34
N ASP A 67 15.27 -23.58 -18.29
CA ASP A 67 14.60 -23.80 -17.00
C ASP A 67 14.39 -22.48 -16.26
N ILE A 68 13.36 -22.43 -15.41
CA ILE A 68 13.22 -21.34 -14.42
C ILE A 68 14.33 -21.44 -13.37
N HIS A 69 14.72 -20.31 -12.79
CA HIS A 69 15.66 -20.32 -11.66
C HIS A 69 14.96 -20.66 -10.35
N GLN A 70 13.77 -20.11 -10.13
CA GLN A 70 13.07 -20.25 -8.85
C GLN A 70 11.61 -19.81 -8.93
N ILE A 71 10.77 -20.43 -8.10
CA ILE A 71 9.41 -19.96 -7.79
C ILE A 71 9.48 -19.00 -6.59
N LEU A 72 8.97 -17.78 -6.75
CA LEU A 72 9.16 -16.69 -5.78
C LEU A 72 8.03 -16.55 -4.76
N ASP A 73 6.88 -17.18 -5.02
CA ASP A 73 5.67 -17.07 -4.20
C ASP A 73 5.02 -18.43 -3.95
N ASP A 74 4.47 -18.61 -2.75
CA ASP A 74 3.71 -19.81 -2.39
C ASP A 74 2.28 -19.80 -2.94
N LYS A 75 1.79 -18.60 -3.29
CA LYS A 75 0.43 -18.35 -3.78
C LYS A 75 0.47 -17.27 -4.87
N PRO A 76 -0.51 -17.24 -5.80
CA PRO A 76 -0.62 -16.16 -6.77
C PRO A 76 -0.69 -14.80 -6.08
N ILE A 77 0.14 -13.85 -6.52
CA ILE A 77 0.08 -12.45 -6.08
C ILE A 77 -0.80 -11.60 -7.00
N VAL A 78 -1.24 -12.17 -8.12
CA VAL A 78 -2.13 -11.57 -9.11
C VAL A 78 -3.29 -12.52 -9.36
N ALA A 79 -4.52 -12.02 -9.26
CA ALA A 79 -5.72 -12.80 -9.54
C ALA A 79 -5.96 -12.95 -11.06
N GLU A 80 -6.68 -14.00 -11.47
CA GLU A 80 -7.02 -14.20 -12.89
C GLU A 80 -7.88 -13.08 -13.47
N THR A 81 -8.78 -12.51 -12.66
CA THR A 81 -9.56 -11.32 -13.03
C THR A 81 -8.67 -10.12 -13.34
N GLN A 82 -7.55 -9.99 -12.64
CA GLN A 82 -6.57 -8.94 -12.88
C GLN A 82 -5.79 -9.19 -14.18
N LEU A 83 -5.42 -10.45 -14.47
CA LEU A 83 -4.83 -10.83 -15.75
C LEU A 83 -5.78 -10.55 -16.92
N GLN A 84 -7.08 -10.79 -16.73
CA GLN A 84 -8.12 -10.45 -17.72
C GLN A 84 -8.18 -8.94 -17.98
N LEU A 85 -8.17 -8.12 -16.92
CA LEU A 85 -8.12 -6.66 -17.07
C LEU A 85 -6.85 -6.24 -17.82
N TRP A 86 -5.69 -6.77 -17.46
CA TRP A 86 -4.43 -6.39 -18.08
C TRP A 86 -4.35 -6.81 -19.55
N SER A 87 -4.91 -7.96 -19.92
CA SER A 87 -5.06 -8.36 -21.32
C SER A 87 -5.98 -7.43 -22.10
N TRP A 88 -7.07 -6.94 -21.48
CA TRP A 88 -7.90 -5.92 -22.11
C TRP A 88 -7.14 -4.61 -22.27
N MET A 89 -6.41 -4.17 -21.23
CA MET A 89 -5.62 -2.94 -21.27
C MET A 89 -4.54 -2.98 -22.35
N SER A 90 -3.78 -4.07 -22.45
CA SER A 90 -2.73 -4.22 -23.46
C SER A 90 -3.31 -4.14 -24.87
N SER A 91 -4.43 -4.83 -25.11
CA SER A 91 -5.12 -4.82 -26.40
C SER A 91 -5.72 -3.45 -26.72
N TYR A 92 -6.42 -2.83 -25.79
CA TYR A 92 -7.17 -1.59 -26.02
C TYR A 92 -6.27 -0.37 -26.14
N TYR A 93 -5.23 -0.29 -25.29
CA TYR A 93 -4.27 0.82 -25.30
C TYR A 93 -3.04 0.56 -26.17
N MET A 94 -3.04 -0.54 -26.95
CA MET A 94 -1.98 -0.90 -27.90
C MET A 94 -0.58 -0.88 -27.26
N CYS A 95 -0.44 -1.57 -26.14
CA CYS A 95 0.81 -1.73 -25.42
C CYS A 95 1.00 -3.19 -25.05
N THR A 96 2.17 -3.52 -24.50
CA THR A 96 2.50 -4.90 -24.15
C THR A 96 1.99 -5.27 -22.75
N LEU A 97 1.71 -6.55 -22.53
CA LEU A 97 1.39 -7.05 -21.18
C LEU A 97 2.52 -6.75 -20.19
N GLY A 98 3.78 -6.79 -20.63
CA GLY A 98 4.93 -6.45 -19.81
C GLY A 98 4.93 -5.01 -19.31
N GLU A 99 4.52 -4.06 -20.15
CA GLU A 99 4.34 -2.65 -19.75
C GLU A 99 3.18 -2.49 -18.75
N VAL A 100 2.07 -3.20 -18.96
CA VAL A 100 0.94 -3.18 -18.03
C VAL A 100 1.35 -3.72 -16.66
N ILE A 101 2.06 -4.86 -16.61
CA ILE A 101 2.57 -5.44 -15.35
C ILE A 101 3.55 -4.50 -14.67
N ARG A 102 4.48 -3.90 -15.41
CA ARG A 102 5.46 -2.95 -14.85
C ARG A 102 4.77 -1.73 -14.23
N ALA A 103 3.67 -1.26 -14.83
CA ALA A 103 2.87 -0.16 -14.29
C ALA A 103 1.98 -0.58 -13.10
N ALA A 104 1.55 -1.84 -13.05
CA ALA A 104 0.62 -2.33 -12.04
C ALA A 104 1.31 -2.79 -10.75
N LEU A 105 2.37 -3.60 -10.85
CA LEU A 105 3.00 -4.22 -9.69
C LEU A 105 3.89 -3.21 -8.92
N PRO A 106 3.89 -3.26 -7.58
CA PRO A 106 4.96 -2.69 -6.76
C PRO A 106 6.35 -3.11 -7.27
N SER A 107 7.32 -2.19 -7.27
CA SER A 107 8.69 -2.47 -7.74
C SER A 107 9.40 -3.56 -6.93
N ALA A 108 9.06 -3.68 -5.65
CA ALA A 108 9.43 -4.82 -4.78
C ALA A 108 9.10 -6.17 -5.39
N PHE A 109 8.05 -6.22 -6.22
CA PHE A 109 7.65 -7.45 -6.90
C PHE A 109 8.37 -7.69 -8.22
N LEU A 110 9.13 -6.72 -8.72
CA LEU A 110 9.72 -6.68 -10.06
C LEU A 110 11.25 -6.71 -10.03
N LEU A 111 11.86 -7.24 -8.97
CA LEU A 111 13.32 -7.31 -8.87
C LEU A 111 13.93 -7.96 -10.12
N GLU A 112 14.94 -7.28 -10.67
CA GLU A 112 15.68 -7.66 -11.86
C GLU A 112 17.17 -7.37 -11.66
N SER A 113 18.04 -7.99 -12.45
CA SER A 113 19.51 -7.82 -12.39
C SER A 113 20.01 -6.37 -12.31
N GLU A 114 19.32 -5.44 -12.97
CA GLU A 114 19.68 -4.01 -13.01
C GLU A 114 19.03 -3.17 -11.92
N SER A 115 18.19 -3.77 -11.05
CA SER A 115 17.60 -3.08 -9.91
C SER A 115 18.69 -2.56 -8.98
N ILE A 116 18.57 -1.31 -8.57
CA ILE A 116 19.50 -0.68 -7.63
C ILE A 116 18.92 -0.79 -6.21
N ILE A 117 19.72 -1.29 -5.29
CA ILE A 117 19.38 -1.56 -3.90
C ILE A 117 20.16 -0.60 -3.01
N LYS A 118 19.53 -0.09 -1.95
CA LYS A 118 20.14 0.76 -0.93
C LYS A 118 19.68 0.35 0.47
N LEU A 119 20.43 0.73 1.50
CA LEU A 119 19.95 0.63 2.88
C LEU A 119 18.76 1.56 3.12
N ASN A 120 17.84 1.10 3.95
CA ASN A 120 16.79 1.94 4.47
C ASN A 120 17.34 2.83 5.59
N SER A 121 17.46 4.14 5.34
CA SER A 121 18.10 5.09 6.27
C SER A 121 17.28 5.41 7.54
N GLU A 122 16.11 4.80 7.70
CA GLU A 122 15.15 5.10 8.76
C GLU A 122 15.12 4.03 9.88
N GLN A 123 15.94 2.98 9.78
CA GLN A 123 16.05 1.94 10.81
C GLN A 123 17.49 1.75 11.28
N GLU A 124 17.66 1.59 12.60
CA GLU A 124 18.88 1.00 13.15
C GLU A 124 18.86 -0.50 12.83
N ILE A 125 19.91 -0.98 12.16
CA ILE A 125 20.02 -2.37 11.75
C ILE A 125 20.74 -3.12 12.86
N GLU A 126 20.05 -4.06 13.51
CA GLU A 126 20.68 -4.98 14.46
C GLU A 126 21.26 -6.19 13.72
N ASP A 127 22.59 -6.26 13.63
CA ASP A 127 23.32 -7.32 12.92
C ASP A 127 22.93 -8.73 13.39
N SER A 128 22.57 -8.90 14.67
CA SER A 128 22.12 -10.17 15.25
C SER A 128 20.84 -10.73 14.64
N THR A 129 20.07 -9.92 13.92
CA THR A 129 18.82 -10.34 13.28
C THR A 129 19.01 -10.82 11.83
N LEU A 130 20.21 -10.65 11.28
CA LEU A 130 20.55 -10.98 9.90
C LEU A 130 21.15 -12.39 9.79
N LYS A 131 20.85 -13.06 8.68
CA LYS A 131 21.58 -14.27 8.28
C LYS A 131 22.93 -13.90 7.66
N ASP A 132 23.85 -14.85 7.53
CA ASP A 132 25.18 -14.62 6.97
C ASP A 132 25.14 -13.98 5.57
N ASP A 133 24.26 -14.47 4.69
CA ASP A 133 24.07 -13.93 3.33
C ASP A 133 23.43 -12.54 3.33
N GLU A 134 22.53 -12.26 4.29
CA GLU A 134 21.90 -10.95 4.49
C GLU A 134 22.90 -9.93 5.05
N PHE A 135 23.74 -10.35 5.99
CA PHE A 135 24.77 -9.54 6.62
C PHE A 135 25.78 -9.03 5.59
N LEU A 136 26.28 -9.92 4.70
CA LEU A 136 27.21 -9.54 3.63
C LEU A 136 26.62 -8.46 2.70
N VAL A 137 25.32 -8.53 2.40
CA VAL A 137 24.65 -7.49 1.59
C VAL A 137 24.57 -6.17 2.35
N VAL A 138 24.21 -6.21 3.64
CA VAL A 138 24.12 -5.01 4.48
C VAL A 138 25.49 -4.36 4.64
N GLU A 139 26.52 -5.14 4.96
CA GLU A 139 27.90 -4.70 5.07
C GLU A 139 28.37 -4.03 3.76
N ALA A 140 28.16 -4.68 2.62
CA ALA A 140 28.51 -4.10 1.33
C ALA A 140 27.79 -2.76 1.06
N LEU A 141 26.51 -2.65 1.45
CA LEU A 141 25.74 -1.41 1.31
C LEU A 141 26.10 -0.31 2.35
N GLN A 142 26.77 -0.66 3.45
CA GLN A 142 27.35 0.32 4.37
C GLN A 142 28.58 0.98 3.74
N TYR A 143 29.36 0.23 2.94
CA TYR A 143 30.51 0.76 2.20
C TYR A 143 30.13 1.45 0.89
N GLN A 144 29.08 0.97 0.20
CA GLN A 144 28.57 1.57 -1.03
C GLN A 144 27.10 1.96 -0.87
N SER A 145 26.79 3.26 -1.03
CA SER A 145 25.44 3.79 -0.79
C SER A 145 24.31 3.10 -1.57
N SER A 146 24.65 2.49 -2.71
CA SER A 146 23.76 1.62 -3.46
C SER A 146 24.54 0.59 -4.30
N LEU A 147 23.91 -0.55 -4.58
CA LEU A 147 24.44 -1.67 -5.36
C LEU A 147 23.42 -2.15 -6.38
N LYS A 148 23.86 -2.63 -7.55
CA LYS A 148 22.95 -3.37 -8.45
C LYS A 148 22.76 -4.80 -7.96
N VAL A 149 21.63 -5.41 -8.28
CA VAL A 149 21.39 -6.84 -8.00
C VAL A 149 22.49 -7.72 -8.59
N ASP A 150 22.97 -7.43 -9.79
CA ASP A 150 24.11 -8.14 -10.40
C ASP A 150 25.43 -8.00 -9.59
N ASP A 151 25.67 -6.85 -8.95
CA ASP A 151 26.84 -6.67 -8.08
C ASP A 151 26.72 -7.52 -6.82
N ILE A 152 25.49 -7.60 -6.27
CA ILE A 152 25.17 -8.45 -5.11
C ILE A 152 25.31 -9.94 -5.45
N CYS A 153 24.94 -10.36 -6.67
CA CYS A 153 25.23 -11.72 -7.15
C CYS A 153 26.73 -12.05 -7.10
N ASN A 154 27.59 -11.10 -7.50
CA ASN A 154 29.04 -11.28 -7.46
C ASN A 154 29.59 -11.29 -6.04
N ILE A 155 29.04 -10.47 -5.13
CA ILE A 155 29.46 -10.41 -3.72
C ILE A 155 29.15 -11.72 -2.99
N LEU A 156 27.97 -12.28 -3.23
CA LEU A 156 27.54 -13.52 -2.58
C LEU A 156 28.02 -14.79 -3.31
N ASP A 157 28.62 -14.65 -4.49
CA ASP A 157 28.92 -15.76 -5.42
C ASP A 157 27.69 -16.66 -5.70
N LEU A 158 26.53 -16.02 -5.85
CA LEU A 158 25.25 -16.69 -6.08
C LEU A 158 24.69 -16.30 -7.45
N LYS A 159 24.23 -17.30 -8.20
CA LYS A 159 23.51 -17.06 -9.47
C LYS A 159 22.19 -16.33 -9.26
N ASN A 160 21.54 -16.48 -8.11
CA ASN A 160 20.25 -15.87 -7.81
C ASN A 160 20.22 -15.38 -6.36
N VAL A 161 20.19 -14.06 -6.18
CA VAL A 161 20.14 -13.40 -4.87
C VAL A 161 18.75 -12.88 -4.50
N LEU A 162 17.76 -13.03 -5.39
CA LEU A 162 16.41 -12.51 -5.17
C LEU A 162 15.75 -12.99 -3.86
N PRO A 163 15.94 -14.23 -3.38
CA PRO A 163 15.43 -14.65 -2.07
C PRO A 163 16.04 -13.88 -0.91
N VAL A 164 17.34 -13.59 -0.97
CA VAL A 164 18.06 -12.82 0.06
C VAL A 164 17.51 -11.41 0.10
N LEU A 165 17.40 -10.78 -1.08
CA LEU A 165 16.82 -9.44 -1.21
C LEU A 165 15.37 -9.38 -0.75
N LYS A 166 14.55 -10.39 -1.08
CA LYS A 166 13.16 -10.49 -0.60
C LYS A 166 13.11 -10.48 0.93
N ARG A 167 13.92 -11.31 1.61
CA ARG A 167 13.96 -11.35 3.08
C ARG A 167 14.39 -10.02 3.68
N LEU A 168 15.40 -9.37 3.10
CA LEU A 168 15.86 -8.04 3.55
C LEU A 168 14.81 -6.94 3.33
N ILE A 169 14.05 -6.99 2.22
CA ILE A 169 12.92 -6.09 1.95
C ILE A 169 11.79 -6.36 2.96
N ASP A 170 11.47 -7.62 3.23
CA ASP A 170 10.43 -8.00 4.20
C ASP A 170 10.81 -7.57 5.63
N LYS A 171 12.11 -7.55 5.95
CA LYS A 171 12.67 -7.01 7.20
C LYS A 171 12.82 -5.48 7.21
N TYR A 172 12.45 -4.78 6.14
CA TYR A 172 12.58 -3.32 5.99
C TYR A 172 14.02 -2.78 6.02
N VAL A 173 15.03 -3.65 5.89
CA VAL A 173 16.46 -3.31 5.97
C VAL A 173 16.96 -2.63 4.70
N ILE A 174 16.47 -3.07 3.53
CA ILE A 174 16.85 -2.52 2.23
C ILE A 174 15.63 -1.99 1.48
N ALA A 175 15.87 -1.07 0.55
CA ALA A 175 14.86 -0.54 -0.36
C ALA A 175 15.40 -0.52 -1.79
N ILE A 176 14.49 -0.65 -2.77
CA ILE A 176 14.81 -0.45 -4.18
C ILE A 176 14.87 1.05 -4.46
N GLU A 177 15.93 1.50 -5.14
CA GLU A 177 16.08 2.89 -5.55
C GLU A 177 15.22 3.18 -6.78
N GLU A 178 14.12 3.93 -6.57
CA GLU A 178 13.33 4.51 -7.65
C GLU A 178 13.83 5.92 -7.97
N THR A 179 13.84 6.29 -9.26
CA THR A 179 13.95 7.69 -9.71
C THR A 179 12.66 8.43 -9.37
N LEU A 180 12.44 8.75 -8.10
CA LEU A 180 11.33 9.57 -7.64
C LEU A 180 11.75 11.03 -7.60
N TYR A 181 11.08 11.85 -8.40
CA TYR A 181 11.06 13.31 -8.23
C TYR A 181 10.54 13.64 -6.82
N GLN A 182 11.39 14.34 -6.06
CA GLN A 182 11.19 14.88 -4.71
C GLN A 182 10.63 13.90 -3.66
N LYS A 183 11.56 13.32 -2.88
CA LYS A 183 11.27 12.66 -1.60
C LYS A 183 10.56 13.63 -0.65
N TYR A 184 9.30 13.35 -0.34
CA TYR A 184 8.69 13.80 0.91
C TYR A 184 9.22 12.90 2.04
N LYS A 185 9.88 13.49 3.04
CA LYS A 185 10.24 12.79 4.27
C LYS A 185 9.04 12.85 5.23
N PRO A 186 8.51 11.72 5.73
CA PRO A 186 7.47 11.76 6.75
C PRO A 186 7.99 12.48 7.99
N LYS A 187 7.21 13.40 8.53
CA LYS A 187 7.57 14.12 9.76
C LYS A 187 7.26 13.23 10.95
N LEU A 188 8.29 12.71 11.62
CA LEU A 188 8.16 12.18 12.96
C LEU A 188 7.71 13.31 13.89
N ILE A 189 6.58 13.14 14.57
CA ILE A 189 6.10 14.11 15.55
C ILE A 189 6.42 13.57 16.94
N ARG A 190 7.00 14.43 17.77
CA ARG A 190 7.39 14.14 19.15
C ARG A 190 6.18 14.23 20.09
N TYR A 191 5.88 13.15 20.78
CA TYR A 191 4.81 13.03 21.77
C TYR A 191 5.38 12.77 23.17
N VAL A 192 4.52 12.93 24.17
CA VAL A 192 4.86 12.69 25.57
C VAL A 192 3.70 12.01 26.29
N LYS A 193 4.01 11.09 27.21
CA LYS A 193 3.06 10.48 28.15
C LYS A 193 3.60 10.60 29.57
N ILE A 194 2.72 10.45 30.57
CA ILE A 194 3.15 10.29 31.96
C ILE A 194 3.80 8.93 32.12
N HIS A 195 4.86 8.85 32.93
CA HIS A 195 5.48 7.56 33.23
C HIS A 195 4.52 6.70 34.07
N GLU A 196 4.53 5.39 33.84
CA GLU A 196 3.64 4.40 34.49
C GLU A 196 3.69 4.44 36.04
N ASN A 197 4.78 4.96 36.61
CA ASN A 197 4.97 5.13 38.06
C ASN A 197 4.09 6.22 38.70
N TYR A 198 3.31 6.95 37.89
CA TYR A 198 2.44 8.04 38.33
C TYR A 198 1.02 7.90 37.77
N ASP A 199 0.65 6.70 37.32
CA ASP A 199 -0.64 6.43 36.68
C ASP A 199 -1.79 6.23 37.69
N CYS A 200 -1.49 6.19 39.00
CA CYS A 200 -2.49 6.12 40.07
C CYS A 200 -2.61 7.42 40.89
N GLU A 201 -3.81 7.68 41.41
CA GLU A 201 -4.19 8.95 42.05
C GLU A 201 -3.33 9.30 43.28
N GLU A 202 -2.94 8.30 44.08
CA GLU A 202 -2.06 8.50 45.25
C GLU A 202 -0.63 8.92 44.85
N GLN A 203 -0.06 8.28 43.83
CA GLN A 203 1.29 8.61 43.35
C GLN A 203 1.32 9.97 42.64
N LEU A 204 0.25 10.33 41.94
CA LEU A 204 0.09 11.63 41.33
C LEU A 204 0.00 12.76 42.37
N ASN A 205 -0.77 12.56 43.45
CA ASN A 205 -0.85 13.53 44.54
C ASN A 205 0.52 13.71 45.22
N GLY A 206 1.25 12.61 45.44
CA GLY A 206 2.63 12.65 45.94
C GLY A 206 3.61 13.37 45.01
N LEU A 207 3.43 13.24 43.69
CA LEU A 207 4.22 13.97 42.68
C LEU A 207 3.94 15.48 42.74
N LEU A 208 2.67 15.89 42.79
CA LEU A 208 2.28 17.30 42.86
C LEU A 208 2.77 17.97 44.15
N GLU A 209 2.77 17.26 45.28
CA GLU A 209 3.36 17.69 46.54
C GLU A 209 4.88 17.94 46.40
N LYS A 210 5.62 17.00 45.79
CA LYS A 210 7.06 17.13 45.53
C LYS A 210 7.38 18.29 44.59
N LEU A 211 6.48 18.57 43.64
CA LEU A 211 6.63 19.65 42.66
C LEU A 211 6.17 21.02 43.18
N LYS A 212 5.68 21.15 44.43
CA LYS A 212 5.31 22.46 45.05
C LYS A 212 6.43 23.50 44.99
N ARG A 213 7.69 23.06 45.10
CA ARG A 213 8.88 23.94 45.03
C ARG A 213 9.33 24.25 43.60
N ALA A 214 8.69 23.65 42.60
CA ALA A 214 9.01 23.80 41.17
C ALA A 214 7.75 24.22 40.40
N PRO A 215 7.28 25.48 40.55
CA PRO A 215 5.96 25.92 40.06
C PRO A 215 5.78 25.72 38.55
N LYS A 216 6.85 25.90 37.76
CA LYS A 216 6.81 25.64 36.31
C LYS A 216 6.69 24.16 35.94
N GLN A 217 7.31 23.27 36.71
CA GLN A 217 7.17 21.82 36.50
C GLN A 217 5.77 21.34 36.86
N SER A 218 5.22 21.85 37.98
CA SER A 218 3.83 21.60 38.37
C SER A 218 2.83 22.07 37.31
N GLN A 219 3.04 23.27 36.75
CA GLN A 219 2.22 23.80 35.66
C GLN A 219 2.23 22.90 34.40
N ILE A 220 3.38 22.33 34.04
CA ILE A 220 3.48 21.42 32.87
C ILE A 220 2.66 20.15 33.12
N ILE A 221 2.76 19.55 34.31
CA ILE A 221 2.02 18.34 34.66
C ILE A 221 0.50 18.60 34.68
N LEU A 222 0.06 19.71 35.28
CA LEU A 222 -1.35 20.10 35.23
C LEU A 222 -1.84 20.32 33.78
N SER A 223 -1.02 20.97 32.95
CA SER A 223 -1.35 21.20 31.53
C SER A 223 -1.45 19.88 30.75
N TYR A 224 -0.60 18.91 31.07
CA TYR A 224 -0.67 17.56 30.51
C TYR A 224 -2.01 16.89 30.84
N PHE A 225 -2.44 16.91 32.11
CA PHE A 225 -3.72 16.31 32.51
C PHE A 225 -4.93 17.04 31.90
N THR A 226 -4.87 18.36 31.74
CA THR A 226 -5.89 19.11 30.99
C THR A 226 -6.00 18.62 29.55
N LEU A 227 -4.88 18.39 28.86
CA LEU A 227 -4.90 17.84 27.50
C LEU A 227 -5.37 16.38 27.46
N ALA A 228 -4.97 15.56 28.45
CA ALA A 228 -5.33 14.15 28.53
C ALA A 228 -6.82 13.94 28.85
N SER A 229 -7.42 14.82 29.66
CA SER A 229 -8.84 14.79 30.00
C SER A 229 -9.74 15.27 28.86
N GLN A 230 -9.25 16.17 28.00
CA GLN A 230 -9.99 16.65 26.83
C GLN A 230 -10.08 15.61 25.71
N SER A 231 -9.08 14.72 25.59
CA SER A 231 -9.11 13.65 24.59
C SER A 231 -8.19 12.49 24.95
N LYS A 232 -8.57 11.27 24.57
CA LYS A 232 -7.71 10.07 24.64
C LYS A 232 -6.56 10.07 23.60
N LYS A 233 -6.27 11.20 22.95
CA LYS A 233 -5.25 11.26 21.90
C LYS A 233 -3.85 11.43 22.50
N PRO A 234 -2.81 10.87 21.85
CA PRO A 234 -1.42 11.17 22.16
C PRO A 234 -1.16 12.68 22.24
N ILE A 235 -0.49 13.15 23.31
CA ILE A 235 -0.22 14.57 23.53
C ILE A 235 1.09 14.97 22.86
N LYS A 236 1.03 15.90 21.90
CA LYS A 236 2.23 16.43 21.23
C LYS A 236 3.03 17.30 22.18
N VAL A 237 4.35 17.18 22.13
CA VAL A 237 5.24 18.07 22.90
C VAL A 237 5.01 19.54 22.53
N SER A 238 4.73 19.84 21.26
CA SER A 238 4.45 21.21 20.80
C SER A 238 3.14 21.79 21.34
N GLU A 239 2.12 20.95 21.59
CA GLU A 239 0.86 21.38 22.21
C GLU A 239 1.03 21.60 23.70
N LEU A 240 1.74 20.68 24.37
CA LEU A 240 2.06 20.82 25.79
C LEU A 240 2.90 22.07 26.07
N LEU A 241 3.91 22.37 25.24
CA LEU A 241 4.72 23.59 25.35
C LEU A 241 3.86 24.85 25.21
N LYS A 242 2.92 24.87 24.25
CA LYS A 242 2.02 26.01 24.04
C LYS A 242 1.10 26.25 25.23
N LEU A 243 0.46 25.18 25.73
CA LEU A 243 -0.50 25.30 26.84
C LEU A 243 0.18 25.65 28.16
N SER A 244 1.31 25.00 28.45
CA SER A 244 2.06 25.22 29.71
C SER A 244 2.93 26.48 29.71
N GLN A 245 3.12 27.12 28.53
CA GLN A 245 4.10 28.19 28.33
C GLN A 245 5.50 27.82 28.83
N ALA A 246 5.87 26.55 28.66
CA ALA A 246 7.16 26.01 29.07
C ALA A 246 8.17 26.00 27.92
N SER A 247 9.44 25.84 28.25
CA SER A 247 10.52 25.60 27.29
C SER A 247 10.81 24.11 27.09
N SER A 248 11.41 23.75 25.96
CA SER A 248 11.79 22.37 25.66
C SER A 248 12.72 21.77 26.73
N ALA A 249 13.60 22.60 27.33
CA ALA A 249 14.48 22.19 28.41
C ALA A 249 13.73 21.79 29.69
N GLN A 250 12.59 22.43 29.98
CA GLN A 250 11.76 22.10 31.14
C GLN A 250 11.01 20.79 30.97
N ILE A 251 10.56 20.48 29.76
CA ILE A 251 10.00 19.16 29.43
C ILE A 251 11.09 18.09 29.50
N LYS A 252 12.29 18.36 28.94
CA LYS A 252 13.42 17.43 29.04
C LYS A 252 13.78 17.11 30.49
N ALA A 253 13.81 18.11 31.37
CA ALA A 253 14.08 17.89 32.80
C ALA A 253 13.02 17.01 33.51
N LEU A 254 11.78 16.96 33.01
CA LEU A 254 10.75 16.04 33.51
C LEU A 254 10.91 14.63 32.94
N ILE A 255 11.42 14.52 31.71
CA ILE A 255 11.78 13.23 31.09
C ILE A 255 12.99 12.61 31.80
N ASP A 256 14.04 13.39 32.03
CA ASP A 256 15.26 12.96 32.74
C ASP A 256 14.97 12.52 34.19
N LYS A 257 13.88 13.03 34.79
CA LYS A 257 13.38 12.64 36.12
C LYS A 257 12.42 11.43 36.09
N SER A 258 12.22 10.83 34.92
CA SER A 258 11.25 9.73 34.70
C SER A 258 9.84 10.08 35.14
N ILE A 259 9.45 11.37 35.07
CA ILE A 259 8.08 11.83 35.33
C ILE A 259 7.28 11.79 34.03
N LEU A 260 7.91 12.19 32.92
CA LEU A 260 7.36 12.09 31.58
C LEU A 260 8.19 11.10 30.77
N GLU A 261 7.57 10.46 29.78
CA GLU A 261 8.24 9.58 28.83
C GLU A 261 7.96 10.12 27.42
N GLU A 262 9.02 10.28 26.62
CA GLU A 262 8.87 10.71 25.24
C GLU A 262 8.84 9.53 24.29
N TYR A 263 8.05 9.67 23.24
CA TYR A 263 7.97 8.72 22.16
C TYR A 263 7.67 9.47 20.86
N TYR A 264 8.05 8.86 19.75
CA TYR A 264 7.87 9.43 18.41
C TYR A 264 6.80 8.62 17.69
N LEU A 265 5.78 9.30 17.19
CA LEU A 265 4.84 8.68 16.27
C LEU A 265 5.09 9.25 14.87
N GLN A 266 5.25 8.36 13.91
CA GLN A 266 5.13 8.69 12.50
C GLN A 266 3.67 9.09 12.25
N THR A 267 3.42 10.26 11.68
CA THR A 267 2.05 10.57 11.24
C THR A 267 1.76 9.82 9.94
N ASP A 268 1.49 8.54 10.10
CA ASP A 268 0.31 7.83 9.62
C ASP A 268 0.27 6.50 10.38
N ARG A 269 -0.94 6.02 10.72
CA ARG A 269 -1.23 5.01 11.76
C ARG A 269 -1.39 5.65 13.13
N VAL A 270 -2.56 6.26 13.31
CA VAL A 270 -3.20 6.07 14.58
C VAL A 270 -4.06 4.83 14.47
N LEU A 271 -3.59 3.72 15.05
CA LEU A 271 -4.47 2.66 15.50
C LEU A 271 -5.28 3.26 16.65
N PHE A 272 -6.36 3.96 16.32
CA PHE A 272 -7.32 4.38 17.32
C PHE A 272 -8.14 3.13 17.68
N GLU A 273 -7.98 2.67 18.91
CA GLU A 273 -8.97 1.79 19.53
C GLU A 273 -10.34 2.47 19.43
N ASN A 274 -11.24 1.83 18.69
CA ASN A 274 -12.70 2.02 18.71
C ASN A 274 -13.16 3.43 19.17
N SER A 275 -12.81 4.46 18.40
CA SER A 275 -13.56 5.72 18.49
C SER A 275 -14.94 5.44 17.90
N ASP A 276 -15.99 5.70 18.67
CA ASP A 276 -17.39 5.61 18.24
C ASP A 276 -17.54 6.07 16.79
N LYS A 277 -17.92 5.14 15.90
CA LYS A 277 -18.19 5.46 14.49
C LYS A 277 -19.11 6.66 14.49
N GLN A 278 -18.71 7.76 13.85
CA GLN A 278 -19.63 8.89 13.70
C GLN A 278 -20.89 8.36 13.00
N SER A 279 -22.04 8.50 13.65
CA SER A 279 -23.32 8.09 13.07
C SER A 279 -23.46 8.75 11.72
N SER A 280 -23.72 7.95 10.69
CA SER A 280 -23.92 8.43 9.32
C SER A 280 -24.88 9.63 9.32
N LYS A 281 -24.50 10.74 8.69
CA LYS A 281 -25.36 11.94 8.67
C LYS A 281 -26.69 11.63 7.98
N GLN A 282 -27.76 12.31 8.41
CA GLN A 282 -29.03 12.27 7.70
C GLN A 282 -28.87 12.98 6.36
N LEU A 283 -29.33 12.32 5.30
CA LEU A 283 -29.38 12.90 3.97
C LEU A 283 -30.53 13.91 3.91
N ASN A 284 -30.37 14.95 3.10
CA ASN A 284 -31.51 15.81 2.76
C ASN A 284 -32.39 15.15 1.68
N ILE A 285 -33.58 15.69 1.45
CA ILE A 285 -34.57 15.15 0.49
C ILE A 285 -33.97 14.97 -0.91
N SER A 286 -33.17 15.94 -1.39
CA SER A 286 -32.53 15.86 -2.71
C SER A 286 -31.52 14.71 -2.79
N GLN A 287 -30.75 14.49 -1.73
CA GLN A 287 -29.78 13.39 -1.63
C GLN A 287 -30.47 12.03 -1.48
N GLU A 288 -31.57 11.94 -0.74
CA GLU A 288 -32.38 10.72 -0.64
C GLU A 288 -33.00 10.34 -1.99
N ASN A 289 -33.53 11.32 -2.72
CA ASN A 289 -34.05 11.12 -4.07
C ASN A 289 -32.94 10.64 -5.02
N ALA A 290 -31.78 11.29 -5.01
CA ALA A 290 -30.63 10.89 -5.82
C ALA A 290 -30.16 9.47 -5.48
N LEU A 291 -30.07 9.11 -4.19
CA LEU A 291 -29.69 7.77 -3.76
C LEU A 291 -30.70 6.71 -4.23
N SER A 292 -32.00 7.03 -4.15
CA SER A 292 -33.08 6.16 -4.64
C SER A 292 -32.99 5.96 -6.16
N GLU A 293 -32.73 7.01 -6.92
CA GLU A 293 -32.55 6.95 -8.37
C GLU A 293 -31.30 6.16 -8.77
N ILE A 294 -30.17 6.35 -8.08
CA ILE A 294 -28.95 5.55 -8.28
C ILE A 294 -29.26 4.06 -8.05
N THR A 295 -29.94 3.75 -6.95
CA THR A 295 -30.30 2.36 -6.61
C THR A 295 -31.23 1.72 -7.64
N LYS A 296 -32.19 2.50 -8.18
CA LYS A 296 -33.06 2.05 -9.29
C LYS A 296 -32.26 1.86 -10.58
N SER A 297 -31.38 2.80 -10.90
CA SER A 297 -30.50 2.74 -12.07
C SER A 297 -29.64 1.49 -12.06
N TYR A 298 -29.09 1.12 -10.89
CA TYR A 298 -28.29 -0.10 -10.73
C TYR A 298 -29.03 -1.42 -11.00
N LYS A 299 -30.37 -1.42 -11.04
CA LYS A 299 -31.14 -2.59 -11.47
C LYS A 299 -31.17 -2.76 -12.99
N ILE A 300 -30.93 -1.68 -13.74
CA ILE A 300 -31.05 -1.63 -15.20
C ILE A 300 -29.68 -1.60 -15.86
N GLN A 301 -28.74 -0.85 -15.28
CA GLN A 301 -27.39 -0.64 -15.82
C GLN A 301 -26.33 -0.69 -14.71
N ASN A 302 -25.07 -0.87 -15.08
CA ASN A 302 -23.98 -0.97 -14.11
C ASN A 302 -23.30 0.37 -13.81
N VAL A 303 -23.44 1.36 -14.68
CA VAL A 303 -22.79 2.66 -14.57
C VAL A 303 -23.85 3.73 -14.35
N THR A 304 -23.60 4.68 -13.44
CA THR A 304 -24.49 5.81 -13.18
C THR A 304 -23.69 7.07 -12.93
N LEU A 305 -24.13 8.19 -13.52
CA LEU A 305 -23.56 9.52 -13.29
C LEU A 305 -24.35 10.24 -12.19
N LEU A 306 -23.68 10.68 -11.14
CA LEU A 306 -24.20 11.60 -10.13
C LEU A 306 -23.67 13.01 -10.41
N LYS A 307 -24.48 13.81 -11.11
CA LYS A 307 -24.12 15.19 -11.40
C LYS A 307 -24.50 16.12 -10.24
N GLY A 308 -23.52 16.76 -9.63
CA GLY A 308 -23.73 17.78 -8.61
C GLY A 308 -22.59 18.78 -8.54
N VAL A 309 -22.91 20.04 -8.27
CA VAL A 309 -21.89 21.09 -8.03
C VAL A 309 -21.05 20.74 -6.80
N THR A 310 -19.84 21.29 -6.71
CA THR A 310 -19.01 21.18 -5.50
C THR A 310 -19.79 21.62 -4.27
N SER A 311 -19.55 20.97 -3.13
CA SER A 311 -20.24 21.26 -1.85
C SER A 311 -21.75 20.95 -1.81
N SER A 312 -22.34 20.34 -2.85
CA SER A 312 -23.71 19.80 -2.81
C SER A 312 -23.87 18.57 -1.91
N GLY A 313 -22.76 18.02 -1.42
CA GLY A 313 -22.75 16.88 -0.51
C GLY A 313 -22.75 15.51 -1.17
N LYS A 314 -22.26 15.37 -2.42
CA LYS A 314 -22.10 14.07 -3.12
C LYS A 314 -21.42 13.02 -2.24
N THR A 315 -20.41 13.43 -1.47
CA THR A 315 -19.68 12.55 -0.54
C THR A 315 -20.57 11.83 0.46
N GLU A 316 -21.66 12.43 0.95
CA GLU A 316 -22.56 11.73 1.87
C GLU A 316 -23.36 10.63 1.16
N ILE A 317 -23.69 10.81 -0.12
CA ILE A 317 -24.30 9.75 -0.96
C ILE A 317 -23.28 8.63 -1.19
N TYR A 318 -22.01 8.96 -1.48
CA TYR A 318 -20.95 7.96 -1.62
C TYR A 318 -20.80 7.12 -0.35
N VAL A 319 -20.78 7.75 0.83
CA VAL A 319 -20.71 7.05 2.12
C VAL A 319 -21.86 6.05 2.27
N LYS A 320 -23.11 6.43 1.93
CA LYS A 320 -24.26 5.51 2.00
C LYS A 320 -24.14 4.31 1.05
N LEU A 321 -23.64 4.55 -0.16
CA LEU A 321 -23.40 3.48 -1.13
C LEU A 321 -22.29 2.54 -0.67
N ILE A 322 -21.19 3.09 -0.15
CA ILE A 322 -20.09 2.32 0.44
C ILE A 322 -20.61 1.49 1.62
N GLU A 323 -21.36 2.09 2.56
CA GLU A 323 -21.94 1.39 3.70
C GLU A 323 -22.80 0.19 3.27
N ALA A 324 -23.62 0.34 2.23
CA ALA A 324 -24.46 -0.75 1.72
C ALA A 324 -23.63 -1.92 1.16
N VAL A 325 -22.57 -1.62 0.39
CA VAL A 325 -21.71 -2.63 -0.23
C VAL A 325 -20.81 -3.32 0.80
N LEU A 326 -20.29 -2.57 1.78
CA LEU A 326 -19.50 -3.14 2.88
C LEU A 326 -20.33 -4.10 3.74
N LYS A 327 -21.63 -3.86 3.93
CA LYS A 327 -22.54 -4.80 4.61
C LYS A 327 -22.69 -6.14 3.88
N GLU A 328 -22.42 -6.17 2.58
CA GLU A 328 -22.37 -7.40 1.78
C GLU A 328 -20.97 -8.06 1.80
N GLU A 329 -20.05 -7.59 2.64
CA GLU A 329 -18.66 -8.07 2.77
C GLU A 329 -17.82 -7.93 1.48
N LYS A 330 -18.27 -7.06 0.56
CA LYS A 330 -17.60 -6.74 -0.70
C LYS A 330 -16.62 -5.58 -0.54
N GLN A 331 -15.61 -5.56 -1.41
CA GLN A 331 -14.64 -4.48 -1.50
C GLN A 331 -15.21 -3.30 -2.29
N VAL A 332 -14.75 -2.10 -1.96
CA VAL A 332 -15.09 -0.86 -2.66
C VAL A 332 -13.83 -0.13 -3.05
N LEU A 333 -13.76 0.34 -4.29
CA LEU A 333 -12.73 1.27 -4.74
C LEU A 333 -13.32 2.68 -4.83
N TYR A 334 -12.78 3.62 -4.08
CA TYR A 334 -13.11 5.03 -4.18
C TYR A 334 -11.91 5.79 -4.75
N LEU A 335 -12.02 6.14 -6.04
CA LEU A 335 -11.05 6.94 -6.75
C LEU A 335 -11.31 8.42 -6.54
N VAL A 336 -10.23 9.14 -6.25
CA VAL A 336 -10.18 10.60 -6.24
C VAL A 336 -8.98 11.09 -7.07
N PRO A 337 -9.02 12.32 -7.60
CA PRO A 337 -7.84 12.95 -8.15
C PRO A 337 -6.69 12.93 -7.15
N GLU A 338 -5.45 12.76 -7.61
CA GLU A 338 -4.28 12.62 -6.71
C GLU A 338 -4.10 13.82 -5.77
N ILE A 339 -4.45 15.02 -6.24
CA ILE A 339 -4.43 16.25 -5.44
C ILE A 339 -5.55 16.33 -4.39
N ALA A 340 -6.65 15.61 -4.61
CA ALA A 340 -7.80 15.57 -3.72
C ALA A 340 -7.64 14.53 -2.60
N LEU A 341 -6.65 13.63 -2.73
CA LEU A 341 -6.27 12.64 -1.72
C LEU A 341 -5.57 13.30 -0.52
N THR A 342 -6.32 14.14 0.19
CA THR A 342 -5.84 14.90 1.35
C THR A 342 -6.01 14.11 2.63
N SER A 343 -5.18 14.41 3.63
CA SER A 343 -5.32 13.84 4.99
C SER A 343 -6.70 14.12 5.60
N GLN A 344 -7.35 15.22 5.21
CA GLN A 344 -8.71 15.55 5.65
C GLN A 344 -9.74 14.57 5.09
N LEU A 345 -9.68 14.22 3.80
CA LEU A 345 -10.57 13.23 3.20
C LEU A 345 -10.36 11.85 3.82
N VAL A 346 -9.10 11.45 3.99
CA VAL A 346 -8.71 10.19 4.64
C VAL A 346 -9.29 10.13 6.06
N THR A 347 -9.04 11.15 6.89
CA THR A 347 -9.55 11.23 8.26
C THR A 347 -11.08 11.19 8.30
N ARG A 348 -11.74 11.88 7.37
CA ARG A 348 -13.20 11.88 7.28
C ARG A 348 -13.73 10.49 7.00
N LEU A 349 -13.19 9.77 6.02
CA LEU A 349 -13.63 8.42 5.69
C LEU A 349 -13.26 7.41 6.79
N GLN A 350 -12.12 7.58 7.45
CA GLN A 350 -11.75 6.81 8.64
C GLN A 350 -12.78 6.96 9.77
N ASN A 351 -13.36 8.14 9.98
CA ASN A 351 -14.42 8.32 10.99
C ASN A 351 -15.70 7.52 10.68
N TYR A 352 -15.99 7.25 9.40
CA TYR A 352 -17.14 6.42 9.00
C TYR A 352 -16.81 4.93 9.03
N PHE A 353 -15.66 4.54 8.48
CA PHE A 353 -15.35 3.14 8.15
C PHE A 353 -14.33 2.49 9.08
N GLY A 354 -13.69 3.27 9.97
CA GLY A 354 -12.69 2.82 10.92
C GLY A 354 -11.50 2.19 10.21
N ASN A 355 -11.06 1.04 10.73
CA ASN A 355 -9.87 0.33 10.26
C ASN A 355 -10.07 -0.43 8.93
N GLN A 356 -11.24 -0.30 8.28
CA GLN A 356 -11.54 -0.98 7.01
C GLN A 356 -11.00 -0.26 5.77
N ILE A 357 -10.51 0.97 5.95
CA ILE A 357 -9.97 1.80 4.87
C ILE A 357 -8.47 1.57 4.69
N SER A 358 -8.07 1.36 3.43
CA SER A 358 -6.68 1.37 2.98
C SER A 358 -6.51 2.49 1.95
N VAL A 359 -5.38 3.19 2.01
CA VAL A 359 -5.05 4.29 1.10
C VAL A 359 -3.98 3.83 0.11
N TYR A 360 -4.13 4.14 -1.19
CA TYR A 360 -3.16 3.74 -2.22
C TYR A 360 -2.86 4.86 -3.21
N HIS A 361 -1.60 5.28 -3.29
CA HIS A 361 -1.11 6.25 -4.27
C HIS A 361 0.42 6.22 -4.43
N SER A 362 0.93 7.00 -5.39
CA SER A 362 2.34 7.10 -5.78
C SER A 362 3.30 7.53 -4.66
N ARG A 363 2.81 8.29 -3.67
CA ARG A 363 3.65 8.83 -2.57
C ARG A 363 3.78 7.88 -1.39
N TYR A 364 3.06 6.76 -1.40
CA TYR A 364 3.23 5.72 -0.39
C TYR A 364 4.55 5.00 -0.63
N SER A 365 5.22 4.64 0.45
CA SER A 365 6.44 3.84 0.38
C SER A 365 6.15 2.51 -0.30
N LEU A 366 7.21 1.89 -0.82
CA LEU A 366 7.11 0.61 -1.49
C LEU A 366 6.49 -0.47 -0.58
N HIS A 367 6.89 -0.51 0.69
CA HIS A 367 6.37 -1.48 1.63
C HIS A 367 4.88 -1.26 1.93
N GLU A 368 4.44 -0.01 2.06
CA GLU A 368 3.02 0.30 2.25
C GLU A 368 2.19 -0.11 1.02
N ARG A 369 2.71 0.12 -0.18
CA ARG A 369 2.06 -0.35 -1.42
C ARG A 369 1.95 -1.88 -1.46
N VAL A 370 3.00 -2.60 -1.05
CA VAL A 370 3.00 -4.07 -0.94
C VAL A 370 2.01 -4.55 0.11
N GLU A 371 1.96 -3.89 1.28
CA GLU A 371 1.02 -4.20 2.35
C GLU A 371 -0.43 -4.05 1.87
N VAL A 372 -0.78 -2.92 1.24
CA VAL A 372 -2.11 -2.68 0.68
C VAL A 372 -2.43 -3.69 -0.42
N TRP A 373 -1.48 -3.97 -1.32
CA TRP A 373 -1.64 -5.00 -2.37
C TRP A 373 -2.04 -6.35 -1.78
N ASN A 374 -1.29 -6.81 -0.78
CA ASN A 374 -1.55 -8.08 -0.10
C ASN A 374 -2.88 -8.06 0.67
N ASN A 375 -3.23 -6.95 1.33
CA ASN A 375 -4.51 -6.82 2.03
C ASN A 375 -5.70 -6.88 1.06
N VAL A 376 -5.59 -6.24 -0.12
CA VAL A 376 -6.63 -6.26 -1.15
C VAL A 376 -6.78 -7.67 -1.72
N LEU A 377 -5.67 -8.30 -2.10
CA LEU A 377 -5.63 -9.66 -2.66
C LEU A 377 -6.26 -10.70 -1.72
N ASN A 378 -5.89 -10.64 -0.44
CA ASN A 378 -6.34 -11.58 0.58
C ASN A 378 -7.72 -11.21 1.17
N ASN A 379 -8.41 -10.20 0.61
CA ASN A 379 -9.71 -9.72 1.09
C ASN A 379 -9.72 -9.41 2.60
N SER A 380 -8.62 -8.81 3.08
CA SER A 380 -8.43 -8.45 4.48
C SER A 380 -9.50 -7.47 4.95
N SER A 381 -9.92 -7.59 6.21
CA SER A 381 -10.84 -6.63 6.84
C SER A 381 -10.28 -5.20 6.83
N LYS A 382 -8.95 -5.04 6.72
CA LYS A 382 -8.27 -3.73 6.64
C LYS A 382 -8.32 -3.06 5.27
N ALA A 383 -8.73 -3.79 4.23
CA ALA A 383 -8.78 -3.32 2.84
C ALA A 383 -10.13 -3.66 2.18
N LYS A 384 -11.22 -3.34 2.89
CA LYS A 384 -12.58 -3.41 2.34
C LYS A 384 -12.95 -2.13 1.60
N LEU A 385 -12.48 -0.97 2.06
CA LEU A 385 -12.57 0.29 1.32
C LEU A 385 -11.18 0.73 0.90
N ILE A 386 -10.94 0.85 -0.40
CA ILE A 386 -9.69 1.36 -0.94
C ILE A 386 -9.95 2.79 -1.39
N LEU A 387 -9.35 3.76 -0.71
CA LEU A 387 -9.30 5.13 -1.18
C LEU A 387 -7.99 5.33 -1.95
N GLY A 388 -8.05 5.78 -3.19
CA GLY A 388 -6.79 5.95 -3.92
C GLY A 388 -6.87 6.78 -5.17
N ALA A 389 -5.69 7.01 -5.74
CA ALA A 389 -5.53 7.75 -6.98
C ALA A 389 -5.67 6.80 -8.19
N ARG A 390 -5.41 7.33 -9.39
CA ARG A 390 -5.46 6.65 -10.70
C ARG A 390 -4.92 5.22 -10.70
N SER A 391 -3.77 4.95 -10.10
CA SER A 391 -3.11 3.62 -10.11
C SER A 391 -3.85 2.53 -9.33
N SER A 392 -4.80 2.91 -8.47
CA SER A 392 -5.54 1.98 -7.60
C SER A 392 -6.48 1.05 -8.39
N VAL A 393 -6.82 1.39 -9.65
CA VAL A 393 -7.58 0.50 -10.55
C VAL A 393 -6.80 -0.77 -10.92
N LEU A 394 -5.50 -0.82 -10.65
CA LEU A 394 -4.63 -1.95 -10.96
C LEU A 394 -4.44 -2.91 -9.78
N LEU A 395 -5.06 -2.61 -8.63
CA LEU A 395 -4.99 -3.44 -7.43
C LEU A 395 -5.72 -4.78 -7.63
N PRO A 396 -5.25 -5.88 -7.00
CA PRO A 396 -5.73 -7.23 -7.25
C PRO A 396 -7.01 -7.52 -6.45
N PHE A 397 -8.12 -6.87 -6.80
CA PHE A 397 -9.39 -7.08 -6.09
C PHE A 397 -9.83 -8.55 -6.11
N ASN A 398 -10.47 -8.98 -5.03
CA ASN A 398 -11.00 -10.34 -4.88
C ASN A 398 -12.53 -10.35 -5.01
N ASN A 399 -13.21 -9.45 -4.30
CA ASN A 399 -14.68 -9.38 -4.26
C ASN A 399 -15.19 -7.94 -4.39
N LEU A 400 -14.86 -7.27 -5.50
CA LEU A 400 -15.22 -5.87 -5.74
C LEU A 400 -16.74 -5.73 -5.99
N GLY A 401 -17.40 -4.86 -5.23
CA GLY A 401 -18.85 -4.61 -5.36
C GLY A 401 -19.20 -3.24 -5.93
N LEU A 402 -18.32 -2.24 -5.74
CA LEU A 402 -18.55 -0.87 -6.17
C LEU A 402 -17.23 -0.17 -6.50
N ILE A 403 -17.26 0.64 -7.55
CA ILE A 403 -16.23 1.64 -7.84
C ILE A 403 -16.89 3.01 -7.90
N ILE A 404 -16.35 3.97 -7.15
CA ILE A 404 -16.73 5.38 -7.22
C ILE A 404 -15.57 6.14 -7.84
N VAL A 405 -15.83 6.93 -8.87
CA VAL A 405 -14.86 7.84 -9.48
C VAL A 405 -15.33 9.26 -9.21
N ASP A 406 -14.71 9.93 -8.23
CA ASP A 406 -15.02 11.33 -7.93
C ASP A 406 -14.39 12.26 -8.95
N GLU A 407 -15.06 13.38 -9.20
CA GLU A 407 -14.58 14.42 -10.13
C GLU A 407 -14.16 13.77 -11.46
N GLU A 408 -15.04 12.94 -12.05
CA GLU A 408 -14.71 12.02 -13.16
C GLU A 408 -14.11 12.72 -14.39
N HIS A 409 -14.41 14.01 -14.53
CA HIS A 409 -13.96 14.89 -15.60
C HIS A 409 -12.48 15.31 -15.48
N GLU A 410 -11.84 15.04 -14.34
CA GLU A 410 -10.46 15.43 -14.08
C GLU A 410 -9.45 14.69 -14.99
N LEU A 411 -8.58 15.47 -15.64
CA LEU A 411 -7.55 14.94 -16.55
C LEU A 411 -6.51 14.06 -15.83
N SER A 412 -6.38 14.21 -14.51
CA SER A 412 -5.45 13.41 -13.70
C SER A 412 -5.72 11.90 -13.74
N TYR A 413 -6.91 11.48 -14.18
CA TYR A 413 -7.24 10.07 -14.43
C TYR A 413 -6.61 9.49 -15.70
N LYS A 414 -6.08 10.31 -16.60
CA LYS A 414 -5.35 9.86 -17.79
C LYS A 414 -3.86 9.72 -17.47
N GLN A 415 -3.32 8.53 -17.70
CA GLN A 415 -1.88 8.31 -17.82
C GLN A 415 -1.43 8.75 -19.21
N PHE A 416 -0.38 9.57 -19.30
CA PHE A 416 0.24 9.97 -20.56
C PHE A 416 1.47 9.14 -20.87
N ASP A 417 2.48 9.14 -20.00
CA ASP A 417 3.68 8.33 -20.13
C ASP A 417 4.20 7.89 -18.75
N PRO A 418 4.83 6.71 -18.64
CA PRO A 418 4.99 5.70 -19.70
C PRO A 418 3.68 4.94 -20.04
N ALA A 419 3.75 4.00 -20.98
CA ALA A 419 2.72 2.99 -21.21
C ALA A 419 2.25 2.35 -19.88
N PRO A 420 0.97 1.96 -19.74
CA PRO A 420 0.00 1.69 -20.80
C PRO A 420 -0.93 2.86 -21.19
N ARG A 421 -0.60 4.12 -20.82
CA ARG A 421 -1.37 5.33 -21.19
C ARG A 421 -2.88 5.23 -20.96
N TYR A 422 -3.30 4.47 -19.95
CA TYR A 422 -4.69 4.16 -19.68
C TYR A 422 -5.46 5.33 -19.07
N HIS A 423 -6.79 5.28 -19.17
CA HIS A 423 -7.68 6.21 -18.46
C HIS A 423 -8.35 5.47 -17.31
N ALA A 424 -8.13 5.89 -16.06
CA ALA A 424 -8.65 5.18 -14.89
C ALA A 424 -10.17 5.15 -14.81
N ARG A 425 -10.87 6.22 -15.22
CA ARG A 425 -12.35 6.20 -15.34
C ARG A 425 -12.84 5.04 -16.23
N ASP A 426 -12.32 4.94 -17.46
CA ASP A 426 -12.75 3.92 -18.41
C ASP A 426 -12.32 2.52 -17.93
N THR A 427 -11.10 2.41 -17.40
CA THR A 427 -10.58 1.17 -16.80
C THR A 427 -11.42 0.74 -15.61
N SER A 428 -11.97 1.68 -14.82
CA SER A 428 -12.88 1.39 -13.71
C SER A 428 -14.19 0.77 -14.19
N ILE A 429 -14.75 1.26 -15.30
CA ILE A 429 -15.97 0.69 -15.88
C ILE A 429 -15.71 -0.76 -16.32
N VAL A 430 -14.57 -1.03 -16.96
CA VAL A 430 -14.20 -2.38 -17.39
C VAL A 430 -13.90 -3.30 -16.21
N LEU A 431 -13.14 -2.82 -15.22
CA LEU A 431 -12.87 -3.54 -13.98
C LEU A 431 -14.18 -3.91 -13.28
N ALA A 432 -15.08 -2.94 -13.09
CA ALA A 432 -16.38 -3.20 -12.49
C ALA A 432 -17.18 -4.25 -13.26
N ASN A 433 -17.15 -4.19 -14.60
CA ASN A 433 -17.81 -5.19 -15.44
C ASN A 433 -17.25 -6.61 -15.24
N ILE A 434 -15.92 -6.77 -15.14
CA ILE A 434 -15.27 -8.07 -14.86
C ILE A 434 -15.77 -8.65 -13.52
N PHE A 435 -15.90 -7.81 -12.49
CA PHE A 435 -16.38 -8.22 -11.17
C PHE A 435 -17.92 -8.23 -11.03
N LYS A 436 -18.67 -7.86 -12.08
CA LYS A 436 -20.13 -7.60 -12.00
C LYS A 436 -20.51 -6.59 -10.91
N ALA A 437 -19.60 -5.66 -10.64
CA ALA A 437 -19.74 -4.55 -9.71
C ALA A 437 -20.50 -3.37 -10.34
N LYS A 438 -20.86 -2.40 -9.52
CA LYS A 438 -21.44 -1.12 -9.97
C LYS A 438 -20.37 -0.03 -10.07
N THR A 439 -20.60 0.95 -10.93
CA THR A 439 -19.76 2.14 -11.06
C THR A 439 -20.60 3.39 -10.84
N LEU A 440 -20.13 4.29 -9.97
CA LEU A 440 -20.64 5.65 -9.85
C LEU A 440 -19.60 6.63 -10.38
N LEU A 441 -20.01 7.51 -11.28
CA LEU A 441 -19.21 8.64 -11.74
C LEU A 441 -19.76 9.91 -11.10
N GLY A 442 -18.91 10.70 -10.45
CA GLY A 442 -19.32 11.83 -9.61
C GLY A 442 -18.78 13.20 -10.04
#